data_AF-A0A922MFJ1-F1
#
_entry.id   AF-A0A922MFJ1-F1
#
_cell.length_a   1.000
_cell.length_b   1.000
_cell.length_c   1.000
_cell.angle_alpha   90.00
_cell.angle_beta   90.00
_cell.angle_gamma   90.00
#
_symmetry.space_group_name_H-M   'P 1'
#
loop_
_entity.id
_entity.type
_entity.pdbx_description
1 polymer ?
#
loop_
_entity_poly.entity_id
_entity_poly.type
_entity_poly.pdbx_seq_one_letter_code
_entity_poly.pdbx_strand_id
1 'polypeptide(L)'
;VALVNLTQESAGHYRCEVSGEAPSFATVFRQKYINIHLLPKGGPRVIGLKEQYNLDDLVVANCTLPPSRPKAHLKWLVNDKPAPSSYILGPWYRVSAERPDAAETILQLSFFATTSDFVNGAIKLKCQATIAPLYQRETESTHYISLPFSMAAHPPEAKEIRGRHRLVGGKYVSNFNCTNYDLNINVIVP
;
A
#
# COMPACT_ATOMS: atom_id res chain seq x y z
N VAL A 1 -10.77 28.74 -11.23
CA VAL A 1 -10.31 27.82 -12.30
C VAL A 1 -10.15 26.44 -11.67
N ALA A 2 -10.68 25.39 -12.31
CA ALA A 2 -10.55 24.02 -11.84
C ALA A 2 -9.94 23.16 -12.95
N LEU A 3 -9.06 22.23 -12.56
CA LEU A 3 -8.48 21.25 -13.47
C LEU A 3 -9.34 19.98 -13.44
N VAL A 4 -9.72 19.47 -14.61
CA VAL A 4 -10.52 18.25 -14.77
C VAL A 4 -9.82 17.30 -15.74
N ASN A 5 -10.10 15.99 -15.64
CA ASN A 5 -9.52 14.95 -16.50
C ASN A 5 -7.98 14.98 -16.55
N LEU A 6 -7.36 15.06 -15.37
CA LEU A 6 -5.91 15.10 -15.23
C LEU A 6 -5.28 13.76 -15.64
N THR A 7 -4.27 13.82 -16.50
CA THR A 7 -3.43 12.70 -16.94
C THR A 7 -2.01 12.88 -16.42
N GLN A 8 -1.14 11.87 -16.54
CA GLN A 8 0.24 12.01 -16.08
C GLN A 8 0.98 13.20 -16.72
N GLU A 9 0.68 13.52 -17.98
CA GLU A 9 1.25 14.65 -18.72
C GLU A 9 0.78 16.00 -18.20
N SER A 10 -0.29 16.03 -17.40
CA SER A 10 -0.77 17.25 -16.75
C SER A 10 0.07 17.65 -15.53
N ALA A 11 1.08 16.86 -15.14
CA ALA A 11 2.02 17.21 -14.08
C ALA A 11 2.93 18.36 -14.53
N GLY A 12 3.10 19.37 -13.69
CA GLY A 12 3.85 20.57 -14.08
C GLY A 12 3.65 21.76 -13.16
N HIS A 13 4.26 22.88 -13.54
CA HIS A 13 4.10 24.15 -12.83
C HIS A 13 2.82 24.86 -13.27
N TYR A 14 1.95 25.14 -12.31
CA TYR A 14 0.76 25.96 -12.51
C TYR A 14 0.99 27.32 -11.85
N ARG A 15 0.80 28.39 -12.63
CA ARG A 15 1.01 29.78 -12.21
C ARG A 15 -0.32 30.51 -12.16
N CYS A 16 -0.58 31.20 -11.06
CA CYS A 16 -1.61 32.22 -10.96
C CYS A 16 -0.93 33.59 -11.08
N GLU A 17 -1.47 34.45 -11.91
CA GLU A 17 -0.93 35.78 -12.20
C GLU A 17 -2.05 36.82 -12.11
N VAL A 18 -1.74 37.95 -11.47
CA VAL A 18 -2.61 39.13 -11.40
C VAL A 18 -1.78 40.34 -11.85
N SER A 19 -2.30 41.07 -12.82
CA SER A 19 -1.66 42.27 -13.37
C SER A 19 -2.49 43.49 -13.01
N GLY A 20 -1.84 44.50 -12.44
CA GLY A 20 -2.43 45.80 -12.18
C GLY A 20 -2.58 46.62 -13.46
N GLU A 21 -3.44 47.62 -13.41
CA GLU A 21 -3.74 48.50 -14.53
C GLU A 21 -2.92 49.82 -14.44
N ALA A 22 -3.14 50.74 -15.36
CA ALA A 22 -2.48 52.05 -15.36
C ALA A 22 -2.72 52.79 -14.02
N PRO A 23 -1.73 53.59 -13.53
CA PRO A 23 -0.45 53.90 -14.16
C PRO A 23 0.70 52.92 -13.83
N SER A 24 0.50 51.93 -12.94
CA SER A 24 1.61 51.17 -12.32
C SER A 24 1.85 49.77 -12.87
N PHE A 25 0.98 49.19 -13.71
CA PHE A 25 1.15 47.92 -14.46
C PHE A 25 1.89 46.77 -13.72
N ALA A 26 1.75 46.67 -12.40
CA ALA A 26 2.52 45.71 -11.61
C ALA A 26 1.93 44.32 -11.74
N THR A 27 2.74 43.34 -12.11
CA THR A 27 2.31 41.92 -12.20
C THR A 27 2.85 41.14 -11.01
N VAL A 28 1.95 40.52 -10.25
CA VAL A 28 2.28 39.58 -9.18
C VAL A 28 1.86 38.19 -9.58
N PHE A 29 2.73 37.21 -9.34
CA PHE A 29 2.40 35.81 -9.60
C PHE A 29 2.86 34.89 -8.48
N ARG A 30 2.23 33.72 -8.43
CA ARG A 30 2.61 32.57 -7.61
C ARG A 30 2.53 31.32 -8.44
N GLN A 31 3.48 30.41 -8.26
CA GLN A 31 3.53 29.13 -8.97
C GLN A 31 3.68 27.96 -8.00
N LYS A 32 3.11 26.81 -8.35
CA LYS A 32 3.30 25.54 -7.63
C LYS A 32 3.38 24.39 -8.62
N TYR A 33 4.12 23.35 -8.26
CA TYR A 33 4.20 22.11 -9.04
C TYR A 33 3.09 21.16 -8.62
N ILE A 34 2.34 20.62 -9.57
CA ILE A 34 1.31 19.61 -9.32
C ILE A 34 1.86 18.25 -9.74
N ASN A 35 1.80 17.28 -8.82
CA ASN A 35 2.12 15.89 -9.09
C ASN A 35 0.83 15.08 -9.23
N ILE A 36 0.84 14.12 -10.15
CA ILE A 36 -0.29 13.23 -10.42
C ILE A 36 0.13 11.83 -10.08
N HIS A 37 -0.58 11.20 -9.16
CA HIS A 37 -0.26 9.89 -8.62
C HIS A 37 -1.35 8.88 -8.94
N LEU A 38 -0.92 7.64 -9.21
CA LEU A 38 -1.82 6.51 -9.32
C LEU A 38 -1.68 5.67 -8.06
N LEU A 39 -2.71 5.69 -7.21
CA LEU A 39 -2.74 4.85 -6.02
C LEU A 39 -3.20 3.43 -6.38
N PRO A 40 -2.69 2.41 -5.68
CA PRO A 40 -3.06 1.03 -5.95
C PRO A 40 -4.53 0.78 -5.61
N LYS A 41 -5.17 -0.08 -6.40
CA LYS A 41 -6.55 -0.50 -6.18
C LYS A 41 -6.63 -1.54 -5.05
N GLY A 42 -6.67 -1.06 -3.81
CA GLY A 42 -6.78 -1.92 -2.62
C GLY A 42 -5.47 -2.06 -1.84
N GLY A 43 -5.39 -3.07 -0.97
CA GLY A 43 -4.24 -3.38 -0.10
C GLY A 43 -3.24 -4.37 -0.71
N PRO A 44 -2.10 -4.60 -0.03
CA PRO A 44 -1.17 -5.65 -0.43
C PRO A 44 -1.80 -7.05 -0.28
N ARG A 45 -1.60 -7.94 -1.24
CA ARG A 45 -2.01 -9.34 -1.16
C ARG A 45 -0.83 -10.21 -0.73
N VAL A 46 -1.04 -11.07 0.26
CA VAL A 46 -0.04 -12.03 0.72
C VAL A 46 -0.41 -13.44 0.23
N ILE A 47 0.57 -14.18 -0.30
CA ILE A 47 0.43 -15.57 -0.74
C ILE A 47 1.65 -16.41 -0.30
N GLY A 48 1.51 -17.73 -0.22
CA GLY A 48 2.60 -18.66 0.10
C GLY A 48 2.65 -19.14 1.57
N LEU A 49 1.81 -18.55 2.43
CA LEU A 49 1.74 -18.93 3.83
C LEU A 49 0.91 -20.20 4.05
N LYS A 50 1.32 -21.03 5.02
CA LYS A 50 0.60 -22.21 5.53
C LYS A 50 -0.17 -21.82 6.79
N GLU A 51 -1.27 -22.49 7.10
CA GLU A 51 -2.03 -22.24 8.35
C GLU A 51 -1.22 -22.56 9.63
N GLN A 52 -0.35 -23.56 9.54
CA GLN A 52 0.50 -24.02 10.64
C GLN A 52 1.92 -24.34 10.15
N TYR A 53 2.90 -24.18 11.05
CA TYR A 53 4.32 -24.42 10.78
C TYR A 53 4.94 -25.34 11.84
N ASN A 54 5.86 -26.20 11.44
CA ASN A 54 6.75 -26.89 12.38
C ASN A 54 7.94 -25.98 12.75
N LEU A 55 8.67 -26.37 13.80
CA LEU A 55 10.02 -25.83 14.00
C LEU A 55 10.90 -26.22 12.81
N ASP A 56 11.76 -25.28 12.40
CA ASP A 56 12.65 -25.39 11.25
C ASP A 56 11.94 -25.51 9.89
N ASP A 57 10.62 -25.27 9.83
CA ASP A 57 9.93 -25.14 8.55
C ASP A 57 10.39 -23.86 7.83
N LEU A 58 10.58 -23.97 6.52
CA LEU A 58 10.82 -22.81 5.67
C LEU A 58 9.51 -22.03 5.47
N VAL A 59 9.48 -20.79 5.95
CA VAL A 59 8.40 -19.83 5.73
C VAL A 59 8.75 -19.00 4.50
N VAL A 60 7.99 -19.17 3.41
CA VAL A 60 8.13 -18.35 2.19
C VAL A 60 6.80 -17.67 1.87
N ALA A 61 6.82 -16.35 1.72
CA ALA A 61 5.62 -15.59 1.39
C ALA A 61 5.91 -14.44 0.42
N ASN A 62 5.04 -14.25 -0.55
CA ASN A 62 5.08 -13.13 -1.46
C ASN A 62 4.01 -12.12 -1.10
N CYS A 63 4.44 -10.89 -0.82
CA CYS A 63 3.56 -9.75 -0.70
C CYS A 63 3.55 -8.99 -2.02
N THR A 64 2.39 -8.94 -2.67
CA THR A 64 2.18 -8.27 -3.96
C THR A 64 1.22 -7.11 -3.79
N LEU A 65 1.66 -5.90 -4.13
CA LEU A 65 0.79 -4.72 -4.20
C LEU A 65 0.40 -4.45 -5.66
N PRO A 66 -0.88 -4.12 -5.93
CA PRO A 66 -1.34 -3.70 -7.26
C PRO A 66 -0.54 -2.52 -7.84
N PRO A 67 -0.64 -2.29 -9.16
CA PRO A 67 0.12 -1.25 -9.82
C PRO A 67 -0.09 0.13 -9.19
N SER A 68 1.01 0.84 -8.96
CA SER A 68 0.98 2.20 -8.43
C SER A 68 2.09 3.07 -9.02
N ARG A 69 1.89 4.40 -8.95
CA ARG A 69 2.88 5.40 -9.31
C ARG A 69 2.84 6.56 -8.29
N PRO A 70 3.92 6.81 -7.52
CA PRO A 70 5.19 6.08 -7.55
C PRO A 70 5.03 4.63 -7.05
N LYS A 71 6.05 3.82 -7.32
CA LYS A 71 6.16 2.46 -6.80
C LYS A 71 6.07 2.53 -5.27
N ALA A 72 5.18 1.73 -4.69
CA ALA A 72 5.05 1.68 -3.25
C ALA A 72 6.27 1.06 -2.57
N HIS A 73 6.52 1.50 -1.35
CA HIS A 73 7.47 0.86 -0.45
C HIS A 73 6.75 -0.27 0.31
N LEU A 74 7.22 -1.50 0.14
CA LEU A 74 6.75 -2.65 0.90
C LEU A 74 7.72 -2.95 2.04
N LYS A 75 7.20 -3.42 3.16
CA LYS A 75 8.00 -3.99 4.25
C LYS A 75 7.26 -5.13 4.92
N TRP A 76 8.03 -6.09 5.41
CA TRP A 76 7.53 -7.17 6.24
C TRP A 76 7.81 -6.89 7.72
N LEU A 77 6.85 -7.28 8.56
CA LEU A 77 7.01 -7.33 10.00
C LEU A 77 6.71 -8.75 10.49
N VAL A 78 7.58 -9.24 11.37
CA VAL A 78 7.43 -10.51 12.09
C VAL A 78 7.21 -10.15 13.55
N ASN A 79 6.06 -10.53 14.12
CA ASN A 79 5.65 -10.17 15.47
C ASN A 79 5.79 -8.66 15.77
N ASP A 80 5.23 -7.84 14.87
CA ASP A 80 5.27 -6.36 14.90
C ASP A 80 6.66 -5.71 14.83
N LYS A 81 7.72 -6.51 14.64
CA LYS A 81 9.08 -6.02 14.45
C LYS A 81 9.45 -6.07 12.97
N PRO A 82 10.19 -5.08 12.42
CA PRO A 82 10.68 -5.15 11.06
C PRO A 82 11.47 -6.44 10.83
N ALA A 83 11.14 -7.15 9.76
CA ALA A 83 11.85 -8.36 9.38
C ALA A 83 13.33 -8.02 9.07
N PRO A 84 14.30 -8.82 9.52
CA PRO A 84 15.70 -8.68 9.15
C PRO A 84 15.88 -8.68 7.62
N SER A 85 16.84 -7.91 7.12
CA SER A 85 17.13 -7.85 5.68
C SER A 85 17.52 -9.21 5.09
N SER A 86 18.11 -10.10 5.89
CA SER A 86 18.43 -11.48 5.50
C SER A 86 17.20 -12.31 5.16
N TYR A 87 16.01 -11.94 5.64
CA TYR A 87 14.77 -12.66 5.36
C TYR A 87 14.06 -12.11 4.12
N ILE A 88 14.57 -11.01 3.55
CA ILE A 88 13.89 -10.25 2.52
C ILE A 88 14.55 -10.50 1.17
N LEU A 89 13.73 -10.82 0.18
CA LEU A 89 14.15 -10.95 -1.21
C LEU A 89 13.32 -9.98 -2.07
N GLY A 90 13.99 -9.27 -2.97
CA GLY A 90 13.40 -8.20 -3.78
C GLY A 90 13.71 -6.79 -3.25
N PRO A 91 12.88 -5.77 -3.54
CA PRO A 91 11.60 -5.85 -4.27
C PRO A 91 11.77 -6.11 -5.77
N TRP A 92 10.77 -6.76 -6.38
CA TRP A 92 10.64 -6.87 -7.83
C TRP A 92 9.47 -6.02 -8.33
N TYR A 93 9.59 -5.54 -9.56
CA TYR A 93 8.58 -4.70 -10.20
C TYR A 93 8.04 -5.38 -11.45
N ARG A 94 6.72 -5.40 -11.60
CA ARG A 94 6.05 -5.90 -12.81
C ARG A 94 5.20 -4.79 -13.41
N VAL A 95 5.38 -4.57 -14.69
CA VAL A 95 4.65 -3.57 -15.47
C VAL A 95 3.77 -4.30 -16.47
N SER A 96 2.53 -3.85 -16.64
CA SER A 96 1.62 -4.40 -17.64
C SER A 96 1.73 -3.62 -18.95
N ALA A 97 1.41 -4.25 -20.08
CA ALA A 97 1.44 -3.59 -21.38
C ALA A 97 0.39 -2.46 -21.49
N GLU A 98 -0.70 -2.56 -20.73
CA GLU A 98 -1.83 -1.64 -20.73
C GLU A 98 -1.58 -0.38 -19.87
N ARG A 99 -0.72 -0.48 -18.85
CA ARG A 99 -0.40 0.61 -17.91
C ARG A 99 1.13 0.66 -17.69
N PRO A 100 1.92 1.05 -18.69
CA PRO A 100 3.38 1.10 -18.60
C PRO A 100 3.89 2.13 -17.58
N ASP A 101 3.05 3.08 -17.20
CA ASP A 101 3.33 4.12 -16.22
C ASP A 101 3.14 3.65 -14.77
N ALA A 102 2.64 2.45 -14.52
CA ALA A 102 2.43 1.92 -13.18
C ALA A 102 3.06 0.54 -13.01
N ALA A 103 3.54 0.24 -11.80
CA ALA A 103 4.17 -1.04 -11.53
C ALA A 103 3.60 -1.71 -10.28
N GLU A 104 3.30 -3.00 -10.39
CA GLU A 104 3.11 -3.87 -9.24
C GLU A 104 4.44 -3.98 -8.49
N THR A 105 4.37 -4.01 -7.15
CA THR A 105 5.55 -4.21 -6.31
C THR A 105 5.41 -5.52 -5.57
N ILE A 106 6.44 -6.36 -5.64
CA ILE A 106 6.47 -7.68 -4.98
C ILE A 106 7.65 -7.71 -4.02
N LEU A 107 7.40 -8.13 -2.77
CA LEU A 107 8.43 -8.34 -1.76
C LEU A 107 8.27 -9.72 -1.13
N GLN A 108 9.30 -10.54 -1.20
CA GLN A 108 9.28 -11.89 -0.64
C GLN A 108 9.88 -11.90 0.76
N LEU A 109 9.26 -12.67 1.65
CA LEU A 109 9.76 -13.06 2.95
C LEU A 109 10.19 -14.53 2.87
N SER A 110 11.37 -14.86 3.38
CA SER A 110 11.93 -16.21 3.36
C SER A 110 12.85 -16.44 4.56
N PHE A 111 12.45 -17.29 5.50
CA PHE A 111 13.27 -17.65 6.67
C PHE A 111 12.84 -19.00 7.25
N PHE A 112 13.68 -19.60 8.10
CA PHE A 112 13.32 -20.81 8.84
C PHE A 112 12.67 -20.43 10.17
N ALA A 113 11.50 -21.00 10.47
CA ALA A 113 10.76 -20.72 11.69
C ALA A 113 11.48 -21.32 12.91
N THR A 114 11.93 -20.47 13.83
CA THR A 114 12.58 -20.89 15.07
C THR A 114 11.62 -20.85 16.25
N THR A 115 11.98 -21.48 17.36
CA THR A 115 11.21 -21.40 18.63
C THR A 115 11.00 -19.96 19.08
N SER A 116 11.97 -19.06 18.84
CA SER A 116 11.89 -17.65 19.23
C SER A 116 10.88 -16.83 18.42
N ASP A 117 10.50 -17.30 17.24
CA ASP A 117 9.52 -16.63 16.39
C ASP A 117 8.08 -16.92 16.82
N PHE A 118 7.84 -17.97 17.61
CA PHE A 118 6.51 -18.33 18.12
C PHE A 118 6.27 -17.72 19.49
N VAL A 119 5.52 -16.61 19.54
CA VAL A 119 5.08 -15.99 20.79
C VAL A 119 3.72 -16.56 21.15
N ASN A 120 3.61 -17.20 22.32
CA ASN A 120 2.41 -17.94 22.75
C ASN A 120 1.95 -19.00 21.73
N GLY A 121 2.91 -19.65 21.06
CA GLY A 121 2.64 -20.69 20.06
C GLY A 121 2.18 -20.17 18.70
N ALA A 122 2.27 -18.86 18.43
CA ALA A 122 1.90 -18.28 17.15
C ALA A 122 2.95 -17.29 16.63
N ILE A 123 3.07 -17.22 15.31
CA ILE A 123 3.86 -16.21 14.60
C ILE A 123 2.92 -15.28 13.85
N LYS A 124 3.12 -13.98 14.00
CA LYS A 124 2.33 -12.95 13.33
C LYS A 124 3.14 -12.33 12.20
N LEU A 125 2.61 -12.39 10.99
CA LEU A 125 3.25 -11.87 9.78
C LEU A 125 2.41 -10.75 9.19
N LYS A 126 3.03 -9.59 8.98
CA LYS A 126 2.37 -8.40 8.42
C LYS A 126 3.17 -7.85 7.25
N CYS A 127 2.52 -7.67 6.11
CA CYS A 127 3.07 -6.87 5.03
C CYS A 127 2.43 -5.49 5.03
N GLN A 128 3.25 -4.45 5.10
CA GLN A 128 2.80 -3.06 5.01
C GLN A 128 3.24 -2.44 3.69
N ALA A 129 2.31 -1.79 3.00
CA ALA A 129 2.52 -1.04 1.79
C ALA A 129 2.37 0.47 2.05
N THR A 130 3.26 1.29 1.49
CA THR A 130 3.26 2.74 1.74
C THR A 130 3.68 3.54 0.51
N ILE A 131 2.92 4.58 0.19
CA ILE A 131 3.29 5.68 -0.70
C ILE A 131 3.11 6.94 0.12
N ALA A 132 4.16 7.43 0.78
CA ALA A 132 4.06 8.55 1.70
C ALA A 132 3.81 9.87 0.94
N PRO A 133 2.94 10.77 1.45
CA PRO A 133 2.02 10.64 2.58
C PRO A 133 0.61 10.12 2.18
N LEU A 134 0.43 9.62 0.95
CA LEU A 134 -0.86 9.44 0.28
C LEU A 134 -1.56 8.11 0.53
N TYR A 135 -0.80 7.06 0.83
CA TYR A 135 -1.34 5.72 0.94
C TYR A 135 -0.56 4.91 1.97
N GLN A 136 -1.29 4.25 2.85
CA GLN A 136 -0.77 3.25 3.76
C GLN A 136 -1.83 2.18 3.98
N ARG A 137 -1.48 0.93 3.70
CA ARG A 137 -2.33 -0.25 3.94
C ARG A 137 -1.46 -1.42 4.38
N GLU A 138 -2.08 -2.37 5.06
CA GLU A 138 -1.41 -3.56 5.54
C GLU A 138 -2.31 -4.77 5.45
N THR A 139 -1.67 -5.93 5.38
CA THR A 139 -2.31 -7.25 5.46
C THR A 139 -1.57 -8.05 6.51
N GLU A 140 -2.31 -8.54 7.50
CA GLU A 140 -1.79 -9.29 8.65
C GLU A 140 -2.38 -10.70 8.66
N SER A 141 -1.56 -11.65 9.11
CA SER A 141 -1.96 -13.06 9.30
C SER A 141 -1.23 -13.65 10.51
N THR A 142 -1.88 -14.59 11.18
CA THR A 142 -1.32 -15.30 12.34
C THR A 142 -1.30 -16.80 12.04
N HIS A 143 -0.16 -17.45 12.29
CA HIS A 143 0.06 -18.86 12.00
C HIS A 143 0.54 -19.57 13.25
N TYR A 144 0.05 -20.78 13.49
CA TYR A 144 0.30 -21.49 14.74
C TYR A 144 1.41 -22.52 14.58
N ILE A 145 2.12 -22.80 15.67
CA ILE A 145 3.01 -23.95 15.74
C ILE A 145 2.17 -25.23 15.63
N SER A 146 2.56 -26.14 14.77
CA SER A 146 1.97 -27.48 14.71
C SER A 146 2.42 -28.25 15.95
N LEU A 147 1.46 -28.59 16.80
CA LEU A 147 1.71 -29.44 17.96
C LEU A 147 1.74 -30.90 17.49
N PRO A 148 2.64 -31.75 18.04
CA PRO A 148 2.63 -33.18 17.73
C PRO A 148 1.25 -33.78 18.05
N PHE A 149 0.82 -34.70 17.18
CA PHE A 149 -0.54 -35.24 17.05
C PHE A 149 -1.18 -35.84 18.33
N SER A 150 -0.49 -35.94 19.46
CA SER A 150 -1.01 -36.58 20.68
C SER A 150 -2.03 -35.75 21.48
N MET A 151 -2.37 -34.52 21.06
CA MET A 151 -3.29 -33.64 21.79
C MET A 151 -4.32 -32.93 20.91
N ALA A 152 -4.68 -33.50 19.75
CA ALA A 152 -5.83 -33.01 19.00
C ALA A 152 -7.14 -33.49 19.66
N ALA A 153 -7.57 -32.79 20.72
CA ALA A 153 -8.97 -32.82 21.14
C ALA A 153 -9.82 -32.39 19.94
N HIS A 154 -10.86 -33.16 19.62
CA HIS A 154 -11.78 -32.89 18.51
C HIS A 154 -12.29 -31.44 18.55
N PRO A 155 -12.19 -30.67 17.44
CA PRO A 155 -12.85 -29.39 17.35
C PRO A 155 -14.38 -29.59 17.19
N PRO A 156 -15.22 -28.83 17.90
CA PRO A 156 -16.65 -28.80 17.63
C PRO A 156 -16.91 -28.10 16.29
N GLU A 157 -17.87 -28.66 15.56
CA GLU A 157 -18.36 -28.22 14.25
C GLU A 157 -18.83 -26.76 14.27
N ALA A 158 -18.24 -25.90 13.43
CA ALA A 158 -18.64 -24.51 13.27
C ALA A 158 -19.72 -24.37 12.18
N LYS A 159 -20.91 -23.87 12.57
CA LYS A 159 -22.02 -23.53 11.67
C LYS A 159 -21.72 -22.30 10.82
N GLU A 160 -21.98 -22.43 9.52
CA GLU A 160 -21.87 -21.39 8.50
C GLU A 160 -22.85 -20.24 8.74
N ILE A 161 -22.35 -18.99 8.82
CA ILE A 161 -23.17 -17.77 8.83
C ILE A 161 -22.93 -17.01 7.52
N ARG A 162 -23.96 -17.04 6.66
CA ARG A 162 -24.01 -16.38 5.36
C ARG A 162 -24.30 -14.88 5.52
N GLY A 163 -23.27 -14.04 5.49
CA GLY A 163 -23.38 -12.58 5.51
C GLY A 163 -23.28 -11.96 4.11
N ARG A 164 -24.34 -11.31 3.65
CA ARG A 164 -24.42 -10.58 2.37
C ARG A 164 -24.07 -9.11 2.61
N HIS A 165 -22.98 -8.61 2.04
CA HIS A 165 -22.65 -7.17 2.09
C HIS A 165 -22.69 -6.51 0.70
N ARG A 166 -23.41 -5.38 0.69
CA ARG A 166 -23.73 -4.50 -0.43
C ARG A 166 -22.59 -3.52 -0.65
N LEU A 167 -22.12 -3.40 -1.90
CA LEU A 167 -21.20 -2.35 -2.31
C LEU A 167 -21.94 -1.01 -2.38
N VAL A 168 -21.46 0.00 -1.67
CA VAL A 168 -21.88 1.40 -1.80
C VAL A 168 -20.68 2.19 -2.33
N GLY A 169 -20.90 2.88 -3.45
CA GLY A 169 -19.90 3.66 -4.16
C GLY A 169 -19.46 4.91 -3.40
N GLY A 170 -18.21 5.29 -3.62
CA GLY A 170 -17.66 6.58 -3.21
C GLY A 170 -17.24 7.39 -4.44
N LYS A 171 -17.82 8.58 -4.61
CA LYS A 171 -17.29 9.64 -5.47
C LYS A 171 -16.31 10.47 -4.64
N TYR A 172 -15.18 10.86 -5.22
CA TYR A 172 -14.28 11.88 -4.66
C TYR A 172 -14.34 13.15 -5.52
N VAL A 173 -14.43 14.30 -4.86
CA VAL A 173 -14.35 15.66 -5.42
C VAL A 173 -13.29 16.38 -4.61
N SER A 174 -12.27 16.93 -5.26
CA SER A 174 -11.31 17.83 -4.61
C SER A 174 -11.65 19.28 -4.96
N ASN A 175 -11.89 20.10 -3.94
CA ASN A 175 -12.02 21.55 -4.07
C ASN A 175 -10.66 22.20 -3.83
N PHE A 176 -10.28 23.11 -4.72
CA PHE A 176 -9.11 23.97 -4.57
C PHE A 176 -9.51 25.26 -3.85
N ASN A 177 -8.81 25.62 -2.78
CA ASN A 177 -8.93 26.93 -2.17
C ASN A 177 -7.55 27.61 -2.13
N CYS A 178 -7.47 28.80 -2.72
CA CYS A 178 -6.26 29.60 -2.81
C CYS A 178 -6.10 30.45 -1.55
N THR A 179 -5.77 29.84 -0.42
CA THR A 179 -5.32 30.56 0.78
C THR A 179 -4.16 29.83 1.46
N ASN A 180 -2.96 30.26 1.09
CA ASN A 180 -1.69 30.26 1.83
C ASN A 180 -0.91 28.97 2.20
N TYR A 181 0.41 29.14 2.01
CA TYR A 181 1.62 28.46 2.49
C TYR A 181 1.69 26.92 2.48
N ASP A 182 2.49 26.42 1.53
CA ASP A 182 2.91 25.03 1.32
C ASP A 182 1.83 23.98 1.09
N LEU A 183 1.30 24.00 -0.13
CA LEU A 183 0.52 22.90 -0.69
C LEU A 183 1.37 22.14 -1.72
N ASN A 184 1.85 20.96 -1.34
CA ASN A 184 2.15 19.90 -2.31
C ASN A 184 0.80 19.28 -2.69
N ILE A 185 0.32 19.59 -3.88
CA ILE A 185 -1.00 19.16 -4.33
C ILE A 185 -0.82 17.86 -5.07
N ASN A 186 -1.14 16.79 -4.36
CA ASN A 186 -1.10 15.42 -4.86
C ASN A 186 -2.48 15.07 -5.39
N VAL A 187 -2.59 14.92 -6.71
CA VAL A 187 -3.86 14.52 -7.35
C VAL A 187 -3.87 13.01 -7.52
N ILE A 188 -4.92 12.37 -7.01
CA ILE A 188 -5.14 10.92 -7.14
C ILE A 188 -6.07 10.70 -8.34
N VAL A 189 -5.60 9.96 -9.34
CA VAL A 189 -6.41 9.54 -10.51
C VAL A 189 -6.84 8.07 -10.39
N PRO A 190 -8.02 7.68 -10.93
CA PRO A 190 -8.58 6.31 -10.82
C PRO A 190 -7.97 5.22 -11.72
#